data_AF-A0A2E0ZHX2-F1
#
_entry.id   AF-A0A2E0ZHX2-F1
#
_cell.length_a   1.000
_cell.length_b   1.000
_cell.length_c   1.000
_cell.angle_alpha   90.00
_cell.angle_beta   90.00
_cell.angle_gamma   90.00
#
_symmetry.space_group_name_H-M   'P 1'
#
loop_
_entity.id
_entity.type
_entity.pdbx_description
1 polymer ?
#
loop_
_entity_poly.entity_id
_entity_poly.type
_entity_poly.pdbx_seq_one_letter_code
_entity_poly.pdbx_strand_id
1 'polypeptide(L)'
;MENVVQLSPTDILAERPFTHPTHIPGDLKTLRYMVRQLCLTLQNPHMPSDSPQTILFNLPDKGSWIHRQVLANPQHFKEEDLIHVVGFFGQSRSQADIELAQEFDLTLMKEIPQHEGLISYSTMLLADGNYANLVLFTSEAAQMGWSRSEAHAKAVYELSPSYYHSIRIYNGRLPHGIQYSDALTLHKARYFDYDQAPIWRGVRTLA
;
A
#
# COMPACT_ATOMS: atom_id res chain seq x y z
N MET A 1 -2.23 -27.00 -2.54
CA MET A 1 -1.31 -26.12 -1.78
C MET A 1 -0.58 -25.29 -2.80
N GLU A 2 -0.81 -23.98 -2.81
CA GLU A 2 -0.08 -23.09 -3.72
C GLU A 2 1.37 -22.98 -3.24
N ASN A 3 2.33 -23.28 -4.12
CA ASN A 3 3.74 -23.23 -3.77
C ASN A 3 4.21 -21.77 -3.68
N VAL A 4 4.55 -21.33 -2.47
CA VAL A 4 5.15 -20.01 -2.22
C VAL A 4 6.65 -20.18 -2.08
N VAL A 5 7.41 -19.55 -2.98
CA VAL A 5 8.88 -19.61 -2.99
C VAL A 5 9.44 -18.73 -1.87
N GLN A 6 10.30 -19.30 -1.03
CA GLN A 6 11.03 -18.53 -0.01
C GLN A 6 12.34 -18.01 -0.61
N LEU A 7 12.54 -16.70 -0.51
CA LEU A 7 13.75 -16.01 -0.94
C LEU A 7 14.56 -15.60 0.27
N SER A 8 15.87 -15.86 0.22
CA SER A 8 16.83 -15.32 1.17
C SER A 8 16.89 -13.78 1.06
N PRO A 9 17.48 -13.06 2.03
CA PRO A 9 17.63 -11.60 1.95
C PRO A 9 18.41 -11.12 0.73
N THR A 10 19.28 -11.94 0.15
CA THR A 10 20.17 -11.57 -0.96
C THR A 10 19.86 -12.26 -2.29
N ASP A 11 18.86 -13.15 -2.34
CA ASP A 11 18.54 -13.88 -3.58
C ASP A 11 18.21 -12.92 -4.73
N ILE A 12 18.73 -13.25 -5.91
CA ILE A 12 18.49 -12.54 -7.16
C ILE A 12 17.90 -13.55 -8.15
N LEU A 13 16.70 -13.26 -8.64
CA LEU A 13 16.03 -14.03 -9.69
C LEU A 13 16.06 -13.22 -10.98
N ALA A 14 16.91 -13.62 -11.93
CA ALA A 14 17.09 -12.90 -13.19
C ALA A 14 15.80 -12.86 -14.02
N GLU A 15 15.01 -13.92 -13.96
CA GLU A 15 13.72 -14.05 -14.63
C GLU A 15 12.59 -13.28 -13.92
N ARG A 16 12.85 -12.76 -12.70
CA ARG A 16 11.91 -11.95 -11.92
C ARG A 16 12.61 -10.71 -11.35
N PRO A 17 13.01 -9.76 -12.21
CA PRO A 17 13.78 -8.59 -11.81
C PRO A 17 13.05 -7.69 -10.81
N PHE A 18 11.71 -7.73 -10.78
CA PHE A 18 10.91 -7.03 -9.78
C PHE A 18 11.12 -7.56 -8.35
N THR A 19 11.73 -8.74 -8.16
CA THR A 19 12.06 -9.29 -6.83
C THR A 19 13.45 -8.87 -6.32
N HIS A 20 14.21 -8.12 -7.13
CA HIS A 20 15.59 -7.76 -6.83
C HIS A 20 15.67 -6.94 -5.52
N PRO A 21 16.60 -7.26 -4.59
CA PRO A 21 16.69 -6.58 -3.29
C PRO A 21 16.86 -5.07 -3.36
N THR A 22 17.42 -4.55 -4.46
CA THR A 22 17.65 -3.11 -4.67
C THR A 22 16.38 -2.28 -4.75
N HIS A 23 15.21 -2.89 -5.00
CA HIS A 23 13.93 -2.17 -4.93
C HIS A 23 13.59 -1.77 -3.50
N ILE A 24 14.01 -2.55 -2.51
CA ILE A 24 13.59 -2.40 -1.10
C ILE A 24 13.95 -1.01 -0.53
N PRO A 25 15.18 -0.48 -0.66
CA PRO A 25 15.50 0.84 -0.14
C PRO A 25 14.73 1.97 -0.82
N GLY A 26 14.49 1.86 -2.13
CA GLY A 26 13.72 2.84 -2.91
C GLY A 26 12.26 2.86 -2.49
N ASP A 27 11.65 1.68 -2.40
CA ASP A 27 10.27 1.50 -1.98
C ASP A 27 10.08 1.96 -0.52
N LEU A 28 11.01 1.63 0.39
CA LEU A 28 11.00 2.13 1.76
C LEU A 28 11.09 3.67 1.80
N LYS A 29 11.96 4.28 1.00
CA LYS A 29 12.06 5.75 0.92
C LYS A 29 10.73 6.37 0.48
N THR A 30 10.06 5.78 -0.49
CA THR A 30 8.73 6.20 -0.95
C THR A 30 7.69 6.06 0.17
N LEU A 31 7.66 4.94 0.88
CA LEU A 31 6.71 4.75 2.00
C LEU A 31 6.96 5.76 3.12
N ARG A 32 8.22 6.02 3.49
CA ARG A 32 8.57 7.06 4.47
C ARG A 32 8.11 8.44 4.03
N TYR A 33 8.27 8.75 2.74
CA TYR A 33 7.76 9.99 2.17
C TYR A 33 6.23 10.07 2.28
N MET A 34 5.49 9.01 1.94
CA MET A 34 4.03 8.97 2.07
C MET A 34 3.58 9.15 3.53
N VAL A 35 4.25 8.49 4.49
CA VAL A 35 4.00 8.66 5.93
C VAL A 35 4.23 10.12 6.35
N ARG A 36 5.34 10.73 5.90
CA ARG A 36 5.65 12.14 6.20
C ARG A 36 4.59 13.08 5.62
N GLN A 37 4.16 12.87 4.39
CA GLN A 37 3.09 13.66 3.77
C GLN A 37 1.79 13.54 4.57
N LEU A 38 1.45 12.33 5.02
CA LEU A 38 0.28 12.10 5.86
C LEU A 38 0.40 12.83 7.21
N CYS A 39 1.57 12.80 7.85
CA CYS A 39 1.83 13.56 9.07
C CYS A 39 1.63 15.08 8.86
N LEU A 40 2.16 15.64 7.76
CA LEU A 40 1.98 17.06 7.43
C LEU A 40 0.51 17.43 7.21
N THR A 41 -0.25 16.57 6.53
CA THR A 41 -1.70 16.74 6.36
C THR A 41 -2.41 16.85 7.71
N LEU A 42 -2.05 15.98 8.66
CA LEU A 42 -2.69 15.92 9.98
C LEU A 42 -2.30 17.08 10.90
N GLN A 43 -1.15 17.70 10.66
CA GLN A 43 -0.72 18.91 11.36
C GLN A 43 -1.44 20.17 10.88
N ASN A 44 -2.21 20.11 9.80
CA ASN A 44 -2.97 21.26 9.31
C ASN A 44 -4.14 21.56 10.28
N PRO A 45 -4.15 22.73 10.95
CA PRO A 45 -5.16 23.07 11.96
C PRO A 45 -6.58 23.21 11.38
N HIS A 46 -6.72 23.32 10.06
CA HIS A 46 -8.00 23.40 9.39
C HIS A 46 -8.60 22.04 9.02
N MET A 47 -7.89 20.94 9.32
CA MET A 47 -8.37 19.60 9.04
C MET A 47 -9.32 19.10 10.14
N PRO A 48 -10.54 18.66 9.80
CA PRO A 48 -11.43 17.99 10.75
C PRO A 48 -10.74 16.73 11.29
N SER A 49 -10.62 16.58 12.61
CA SER A 49 -9.91 15.43 13.21
C SER A 49 -10.81 14.24 13.58
N ASP A 50 -12.13 14.37 13.42
CA ASP A 50 -13.08 13.50 14.12
C ASP A 50 -13.96 12.65 13.17
N SER A 51 -13.81 12.81 11.85
CA SER A 51 -14.58 12.06 10.85
C SER A 51 -13.69 11.50 9.74
N PRO A 52 -14.07 10.36 9.14
CA PRO A 52 -13.40 9.85 7.96
C PRO A 52 -13.41 10.88 6.82
N GLN A 53 -12.31 10.99 6.08
CA GLN A 53 -12.16 11.99 5.02
C GLN A 53 -11.23 11.53 3.91
N THR A 54 -11.51 12.00 2.70
CA THR A 54 -10.67 11.79 1.52
C THR A 54 -10.07 13.11 1.07
N ILE A 55 -8.76 13.13 0.87
CA ILE A 55 -7.97 14.29 0.52
C ILE A 55 -7.24 13.98 -0.78
N LEU A 56 -7.40 14.86 -1.78
CA LEU A 56 -6.80 14.72 -3.09
C LEU A 56 -5.75 15.82 -3.31
N PHE A 57 -4.53 15.42 -3.63
CA PHE A 57 -3.45 16.31 -4.01
C PHE A 57 -3.28 16.25 -5.52
N ASN A 58 -3.50 17.39 -6.18
CA ASN A 58 -3.39 17.54 -7.63
C ASN A 58 -2.09 18.24 -8.00
N LEU A 59 -1.58 17.93 -9.20
CA LEU A 59 -0.64 18.84 -9.85
C LEU A 59 -1.40 20.05 -10.38
N PRO A 60 -0.91 21.29 -10.17
CA PRO A 60 -1.58 22.52 -10.60
C PRO A 60 -2.03 22.52 -12.06
N ASP A 61 -1.33 21.80 -12.94
CA ASP A 61 -1.49 21.90 -14.40
C ASP A 61 -2.04 20.64 -15.10
N LYS A 62 -2.34 19.55 -14.37
CA LYS A 62 -2.71 18.26 -15.00
C LYS A 62 -4.14 17.79 -14.76
N GLY A 63 -4.92 18.47 -13.93
CA GLY A 63 -6.31 18.10 -13.62
C GLY A 63 -6.49 16.68 -13.02
N SER A 64 -5.38 15.99 -12.73
CA SER A 64 -5.32 14.63 -12.21
C SER A 64 -4.59 14.63 -10.88
N TRP A 65 -5.09 13.83 -9.93
CA TRP A 65 -4.45 13.68 -8.63
C TRP A 65 -3.17 12.86 -8.76
N ILE A 66 -2.18 13.21 -7.93
CA ILE A 66 -0.91 12.48 -7.81
C ILE A 66 -0.80 11.74 -6.48
N HIS A 67 -1.60 12.14 -5.50
CA HIS A 67 -1.65 11.51 -4.21
C HIS A 67 -3.06 11.64 -3.64
N ARG A 68 -3.62 10.54 -3.18
CA ARG A 68 -4.87 10.51 -2.43
C ARG A 68 -4.59 9.95 -1.04
N GLN A 69 -5.18 10.58 -0.03
CA GLN A 69 -5.16 10.10 1.34
C GLN A 69 -6.59 9.92 1.82
N VAL A 70 -6.93 8.72 2.29
CA VAL A 70 -8.17 8.43 2.99
C VAL A 70 -7.83 8.21 4.44
N LEU A 71 -8.34 9.10 5.29
CA LEU A 71 -8.22 9.02 6.74
C LEU A 71 -9.47 8.32 7.23
N ALA A 72 -9.34 7.07 7.68
CA ALA A 72 -10.47 6.29 8.15
C ALA A 72 -10.73 6.56 9.63
N ASN A 73 -9.68 6.43 10.46
CA ASN A 73 -9.76 6.61 11.90
C ASN A 73 -8.71 7.62 12.39
N PRO A 74 -8.93 8.93 12.15
CA PRO A 74 -7.94 9.97 12.42
C PRO A 74 -7.53 10.14 13.89
N GLN A 75 -8.33 9.63 14.83
CA GLN A 75 -8.02 9.63 16.26
C GLN A 75 -6.68 8.94 16.59
N HIS A 76 -6.34 7.86 15.88
CA HIS A 76 -5.11 7.09 16.12
C HIS A 76 -3.82 7.83 15.70
N PHE A 77 -3.92 9.00 15.06
CA PHE A 77 -2.73 9.78 14.70
C PHE A 77 -2.15 10.59 15.85
N LYS A 78 -2.91 10.76 16.94
CA LYS A 78 -2.48 11.50 18.14
C LYS A 78 -1.72 10.59 19.12
N GLU A 79 -1.78 9.29 18.91
CA GLU A 79 -1.16 8.26 19.75
C GLU A 79 0.27 7.96 19.22
N GLU A 80 1.21 7.71 20.13
CA GLU A 80 2.55 7.22 19.78
C GLU A 80 2.59 5.67 19.69
N ASP A 81 1.43 5.06 19.45
CA ASP A 81 1.27 3.62 19.42
C ASP A 81 1.97 2.99 18.20
N LEU A 82 2.29 1.71 18.34
CA LEU A 82 2.80 0.90 17.24
C LEU A 82 1.78 0.85 16.10
N ILE A 83 2.16 1.38 14.94
CA ILE A 83 1.35 1.29 13.71
C ILE A 83 1.90 0.18 12.82
N HIS A 84 1.00 -0.68 12.36
CA HIS A 84 1.31 -1.71 11.37
C HIS A 84 1.16 -1.14 9.97
N VAL A 85 2.13 -1.42 9.11
CA VAL A 85 2.23 -0.81 7.78
C VAL A 85 2.16 -1.88 6.70
N VAL A 86 1.33 -1.63 5.68
CA VAL A 86 1.36 -2.35 4.41
C VAL A 86 1.73 -1.38 3.30
N GLY A 87 2.83 -1.67 2.61
CA GLY A 87 3.22 -1.00 1.38
C GLY A 87 2.87 -1.85 0.17
N PHE A 88 2.39 -1.25 -0.91
CA PHE A 88 2.12 -1.94 -2.18
C PHE A 88 2.78 -1.16 -3.31
N PHE A 89 3.43 -1.87 -4.22
CA PHE A 89 4.01 -1.31 -5.44
C PHE A 89 3.64 -2.21 -6.60
N GLY A 90 2.90 -1.68 -7.57
CA GLY A 90 2.44 -2.44 -8.72
C GLY A 90 3.11 -1.99 -10.01
N GLN A 91 3.46 -2.95 -10.87
CA GLN A 91 3.89 -2.67 -12.24
C GLN A 91 2.70 -2.85 -13.17
N SER A 92 2.05 -1.75 -13.56
CA SER A 92 0.82 -1.80 -14.35
C SER A 92 1.06 -2.27 -15.78
N ARG A 93 0.06 -2.96 -16.36
CA ARG A 93 0.00 -3.27 -17.78
C ARG A 93 -0.34 -2.01 -18.58
N SER A 94 0.20 -1.88 -19.78
CA SER A 94 -0.15 -0.76 -20.68
C SER A 94 -1.59 -0.78 -21.17
N GLN A 95 -2.21 -1.97 -21.19
CA GLN A 95 -3.61 -2.20 -21.59
C GLN A 95 -4.49 -2.52 -20.38
N ALA A 96 -4.11 -2.08 -19.19
CA ALA A 96 -4.89 -2.32 -17.99
C ALA A 96 -6.31 -1.77 -18.12
N ASP A 97 -7.30 -2.51 -17.63
CA ASP A 97 -8.69 -2.08 -17.63
C ASP A 97 -8.88 -0.93 -16.63
N ILE A 98 -8.97 0.28 -17.16
CA ILE A 98 -9.10 1.51 -16.37
C ILE A 98 -10.49 1.60 -15.74
N GLU A 99 -11.53 1.11 -16.41
CA GLU A 99 -12.91 1.17 -15.90
C GLU A 99 -13.05 0.23 -14.70
N LEU A 100 -12.56 -1.01 -14.81
CA LEU A 100 -12.54 -1.95 -13.70
C LEU A 100 -11.74 -1.43 -12.50
N ALA A 101 -10.61 -0.75 -12.76
CA ALA A 101 -9.83 -0.13 -11.71
C ALA A 101 -10.57 1.01 -11.00
N GLN A 102 -11.34 1.82 -11.74
CA GLN A 102 -12.16 2.90 -11.18
C GLN A 102 -13.34 2.35 -10.35
N GLU A 103 -14.01 1.30 -10.82
CA GLU A 103 -15.08 0.65 -10.06
C GLU A 103 -14.58 0.04 -8.75
N PHE A 104 -13.42 -0.61 -8.81
CA PHE A 104 -12.75 -1.11 -7.63
C PHE A 104 -12.43 0.04 -6.67
N ASP A 105 -11.84 1.11 -7.18
CA ASP A 105 -11.46 2.26 -6.39
C ASP A 105 -12.66 2.83 -5.62
N LEU A 106 -13.79 3.04 -6.29
CA LEU A 106 -15.03 3.51 -5.69
C LEU A 106 -15.55 2.56 -4.60
N THR A 107 -15.43 1.25 -4.80
CA THR A 107 -15.83 0.24 -3.83
C THR A 107 -14.93 0.29 -2.60
N LEU A 108 -13.62 0.35 -2.81
CA LEU A 108 -12.61 0.43 -1.76
C LEU A 108 -12.80 1.67 -0.89
N MET A 109 -13.08 2.83 -1.51
CA MET A 109 -13.28 4.09 -0.79
C MET A 109 -14.50 4.05 0.15
N LYS A 110 -15.54 3.28 -0.20
CA LYS A 110 -16.72 3.08 0.66
C LYS A 110 -16.44 2.13 1.81
N GLU A 111 -15.56 1.17 1.61
CA GLU A 111 -15.26 0.13 2.57
C GLU A 111 -14.26 0.61 3.63
N ILE A 112 -13.25 1.39 3.25
CA ILE A 112 -12.16 1.85 4.13
C ILE A 112 -12.67 2.41 5.48
N PRO A 113 -13.68 3.32 5.53
CA PRO A 113 -14.19 3.85 6.79
C PRO A 113 -14.91 2.83 7.68
N GLN A 114 -15.27 1.66 7.16
CA GLN A 114 -16.01 0.61 7.90
C GLN A 114 -15.08 -0.31 8.70
N HIS A 115 -13.76 -0.22 8.49
CA HIS A 115 -12.78 -1.04 9.18
C HIS A 115 -12.15 -0.27 10.33
N GLU A 116 -12.63 -0.50 11.56
CA GLU A 116 -12.18 0.22 12.77
C GLU A 116 -10.66 0.18 12.98
N GLY A 117 -10.00 -0.92 12.61
CA GLY A 117 -8.55 -1.07 12.75
C GLY A 117 -7.72 -0.48 11.61
N LEU A 118 -8.33 0.05 10.56
CA LEU A 118 -7.66 0.72 9.45
C LEU A 118 -7.55 2.21 9.78
N ILE A 119 -6.33 2.72 9.90
CA ILE A 119 -6.07 4.13 10.27
C ILE A 119 -6.16 5.02 9.03
N SER A 120 -5.42 4.66 7.98
CA SER A 120 -5.49 5.34 6.68
C SER A 120 -5.12 4.45 5.51
N TYR A 121 -5.57 4.86 4.33
CA TYR A 121 -5.17 4.30 3.04
C TYR A 121 -4.72 5.45 2.14
N SER A 122 -3.51 5.39 1.59
CA SER A 122 -2.98 6.40 0.67
C SER A 122 -2.51 5.77 -0.62
N THR A 123 -2.78 6.42 -1.75
CA THR A 123 -2.33 6.01 -3.10
C THR A 123 -1.53 7.13 -3.71
N MET A 124 -0.34 6.84 -4.25
CA MET A 124 0.56 7.81 -4.86
C MET A 124 0.98 7.37 -6.26
N LEU A 125 0.85 8.27 -7.23
CA LEU A 125 1.40 8.11 -8.57
C LEU A 125 2.92 8.34 -8.50
N LEU A 126 3.67 7.37 -9.00
CA LEU A 126 5.13 7.38 -9.05
C LEU A 126 5.62 8.01 -10.36
N ALA A 127 6.90 8.39 -10.39
CA ALA A 127 7.51 9.05 -11.54
C ALA A 127 7.55 8.19 -12.80
N ASP A 128 7.52 6.87 -12.65
CA ASP A 128 7.47 5.89 -13.73
C ASP A 128 6.04 5.60 -14.23
N GLY A 129 5.03 6.29 -13.69
CA GLY A 129 3.62 6.12 -14.03
C GLY A 129 2.91 4.99 -13.28
N ASN A 130 3.63 4.24 -12.44
CA ASN A 130 3.04 3.21 -11.58
C ASN A 130 2.46 3.81 -10.30
N TYR A 131 1.76 2.99 -9.51
CA TYR A 131 1.20 3.39 -8.22
C TYR A 131 1.86 2.69 -7.04
N ALA A 132 2.04 3.45 -5.96
CA ALA A 132 2.31 2.92 -4.63
C ALA A 132 1.10 3.13 -3.72
N ASN A 133 0.80 2.16 -2.85
CA ASN A 133 -0.14 2.33 -1.76
C ASN A 133 0.54 2.20 -0.41
N LEU A 134 0.06 2.97 0.57
CA LEU A 134 0.41 2.90 1.98
C LEU A 134 -0.87 2.68 2.77
N VAL A 135 -0.94 1.59 3.54
CA VAL A 135 -2.06 1.31 4.44
C VAL A 135 -1.54 1.17 5.86
N LEU A 136 -2.18 1.88 6.78
CA LEU A 136 -1.82 1.94 8.19
C LEU A 136 -2.90 1.24 9.02
N PHE A 137 -2.49 0.40 9.96
CA PHE A 137 -3.39 -0.36 10.83
C PHE A 137 -2.98 -0.24 12.29
N THR A 138 -3.95 -0.36 13.19
CA THR A 138 -3.74 -0.41 14.64
C THR A 138 -3.13 -1.72 15.11
N SER A 139 -3.28 -2.81 14.35
CA SER A 139 -2.79 -4.14 14.73
C SER A 139 -2.61 -5.09 13.54
N GLU A 140 -1.87 -6.19 13.73
CA GLU A 140 -1.84 -7.31 12.76
C GLU A 140 -3.20 -7.96 12.58
N ALA A 141 -4.03 -8.01 13.63
CA ALA A 141 -5.38 -8.55 13.57
C ALA A 141 -6.26 -7.71 12.63
N ALA A 142 -6.17 -6.37 12.72
CA ALA A 142 -6.85 -5.47 11.81
C ALA A 142 -6.37 -5.65 10.36
N GLN A 143 -5.06 -5.73 10.16
CA GLN A 143 -4.48 -6.01 8.84
C GLN A 143 -4.99 -7.33 8.25
N MET A 144 -5.09 -8.39 9.06
CA MET A 144 -5.62 -9.68 8.63
C MET A 144 -7.12 -9.62 8.33
N GLY A 145 -7.91 -8.94 9.16
CA GLY A 145 -9.34 -8.73 8.96
C GLY A 145 -9.61 -8.03 7.62
N TRP A 146 -8.89 -6.94 7.35
CA TRP A 146 -8.92 -6.25 6.07
C TRP A 146 -8.56 -7.17 4.90
N SER A 147 -7.47 -7.93 5.01
CA SER A 147 -7.01 -8.84 3.94
C SER A 147 -8.00 -9.95 3.59
N ARG A 148 -8.93 -10.26 4.51
CA ARG A 148 -9.95 -11.31 4.37
C ARG A 148 -11.33 -10.75 4.03
N SER A 149 -11.48 -9.43 4.00
CA SER A 149 -12.74 -8.81 3.60
C SER A 149 -13.09 -9.20 2.16
N GLU A 150 -14.38 -9.45 1.91
CA GLU A 150 -14.84 -9.97 0.63
C GLU A 150 -14.57 -8.99 -0.52
N ALA A 151 -14.70 -7.68 -0.25
CA ALA A 151 -14.45 -6.64 -1.23
C ALA A 151 -12.94 -6.47 -1.51
N HIS A 152 -12.06 -6.53 -0.50
CA HIS A 152 -10.61 -6.59 -0.75
C HIS A 152 -10.20 -7.87 -1.47
N ALA A 153 -10.78 -9.02 -1.11
CA ALA A 153 -10.47 -10.29 -1.75
C ALA A 153 -10.90 -10.30 -3.23
N LYS A 154 -12.15 -9.96 -3.55
CA LYS A 154 -12.65 -9.87 -4.93
C LYS A 154 -11.78 -8.95 -5.78
N ALA A 155 -11.45 -7.78 -5.24
CA ALA A 155 -10.56 -6.86 -5.92
C ALA A 155 -9.16 -7.41 -6.17
N VAL A 156 -8.52 -8.00 -5.17
CA VAL A 156 -7.17 -8.54 -5.33
C VAL A 156 -7.16 -9.70 -6.32
N TYR A 157 -8.19 -10.55 -6.32
CA TYR A 157 -8.27 -11.71 -7.22
C TYR A 157 -8.69 -11.37 -8.65
N GLU A 158 -9.60 -10.42 -8.85
CA GLU A 158 -10.15 -10.10 -10.18
C GLU A 158 -9.40 -8.97 -10.88
N LEU A 159 -9.03 -7.90 -10.15
CA LEU A 159 -8.35 -6.74 -10.74
C LEU A 159 -6.85 -6.97 -10.91
N SER A 160 -6.17 -7.54 -9.91
CA SER A 160 -4.70 -7.55 -9.93
C SER A 160 -4.11 -8.27 -11.14
N PRO A 161 -4.61 -9.44 -11.58
CA PRO A 161 -4.05 -10.13 -12.74
C PRO A 161 -4.25 -9.37 -14.07
N SER A 162 -5.39 -8.70 -14.24
CA SER A 162 -5.72 -7.93 -15.45
C SER A 162 -5.07 -6.55 -15.47
N TYR A 163 -4.70 -6.01 -14.30
CA TYR A 163 -4.14 -4.67 -14.17
C TYR A 163 -2.61 -4.65 -14.05
N TYR A 164 -1.99 -5.64 -13.41
CA TYR A 164 -0.55 -5.65 -13.12
C TYR A 164 0.18 -6.82 -13.81
N HIS A 165 1.42 -6.57 -14.23
CA HIS A 165 2.40 -7.61 -14.56
C HIS A 165 2.89 -8.29 -13.28
N SER A 166 3.27 -7.47 -12.30
CA SER A 166 3.78 -7.93 -11.01
C SER A 166 3.45 -6.93 -9.91
N ILE A 167 3.45 -7.40 -8.67
CA ILE A 167 3.30 -6.55 -7.49
C ILE A 167 4.30 -6.94 -6.40
N ARG A 168 4.71 -5.94 -5.62
CA ARG A 168 5.46 -6.09 -4.38
C ARG A 168 4.60 -5.59 -3.22
N ILE A 169 4.44 -6.41 -2.20
CA ILE A 169 3.73 -6.06 -0.97
C ILE A 169 4.70 -6.13 0.20
N TYR A 170 4.89 -5.02 0.89
CA TYR A 170 5.72 -4.93 2.08
C TYR A 170 4.86 -4.95 3.33
N ASN A 171 5.32 -5.63 4.36
CA ASN A 171 4.84 -5.46 5.72
C ASN A 171 5.92 -4.77 6.55
N GLY A 172 5.51 -3.75 7.29
CA GLY A 172 6.38 -2.90 8.08
C GLY A 172 5.73 -2.46 9.38
N ARG A 173 6.48 -1.68 10.16
CA ARG A 173 6.05 -1.15 11.45
C ARG A 173 6.58 0.28 11.63
N LEU A 174 5.75 1.11 12.25
CA LEU A 174 6.08 2.43 12.76
C LEU A 174 6.00 2.37 14.29
N PRO A 175 7.12 2.20 15.00
CA PRO A 175 7.12 1.86 16.43
C PRO A 175 6.67 3.00 17.36
N HIS A 176 6.66 4.24 16.87
CA HIS A 176 6.37 5.45 17.65
C HIS A 176 5.22 6.25 17.03
N GLY A 177 4.35 5.60 16.25
CA GLY A 177 3.31 6.27 15.51
C GLY A 177 3.81 7.06 14.29
N ILE A 178 2.92 7.90 13.74
CA ILE A 178 3.10 8.50 12.42
C ILE A 178 4.10 9.67 12.37
N GLN A 179 4.35 10.31 13.51
CA GLN A 179 5.23 11.49 13.58
C GLN A 179 6.70 11.14 13.28
N TYR A 180 7.07 9.87 13.45
CA TYR A 180 8.43 9.37 13.29
C TYR A 180 8.56 8.56 11.99
N SER A 181 8.29 9.21 10.84
CA SER A 181 8.30 8.54 9.54
C SER A 181 9.60 7.79 9.25
N ASP A 182 10.74 8.33 9.68
CA ASP A 182 12.06 7.72 9.47
C ASP A 182 12.28 6.43 10.27
N ALA A 183 11.47 6.20 11.32
CA ALA A 183 11.49 4.97 12.11
C ALA A 183 10.76 3.80 11.43
N LEU A 184 10.10 4.03 10.28
CA LEU A 184 9.47 2.95 9.52
C LEU A 184 10.53 1.91 9.13
N THR A 185 10.28 0.65 9.50
CA THR A 185 11.06 -0.51 9.07
C THR A 185 10.16 -1.51 8.35
N LEU A 186 10.73 -2.25 7.40
CA LEU A 186 10.06 -3.34 6.69
C LEU A 186 10.64 -4.66 7.18
N HIS A 187 9.79 -5.64 7.45
CA HIS A 187 10.19 -6.96 7.96
C HIS A 187 9.80 -8.10 7.01
N LYS A 188 9.00 -7.83 5.98
CA LYS A 188 8.59 -8.84 4.99
C LYS A 188 8.29 -8.19 3.65
N ALA A 189 8.65 -8.87 2.57
CA ALA A 189 8.21 -8.58 1.21
C ALA A 189 7.54 -9.81 0.62
N ARG A 190 6.39 -9.62 -0.04
CA ARG A 190 5.67 -10.62 -0.82
C ARG A 190 5.63 -10.18 -2.27
N TYR A 191 5.79 -11.14 -3.16
CA TYR A 191 5.94 -10.92 -4.58
C TYR A 191 4.89 -11.75 -5.31
N PHE A 192 4.24 -11.15 -6.31
CA PHE A 192 3.32 -11.86 -7.19
C PHE A 192 3.68 -11.52 -8.62
N ASP A 193 3.76 -12.56 -9.45
CA ASP A 193 4.01 -12.48 -10.89
C ASP A 193 2.77 -13.02 -11.60
N TYR A 194 2.04 -12.11 -12.24
CA TYR A 194 0.78 -12.40 -12.93
C TYR A 194 0.99 -12.74 -14.42
N ASP A 195 2.21 -12.66 -14.93
CA ASP A 195 2.52 -13.06 -16.32
C ASP A 195 2.64 -14.58 -16.48
N GLN A 196 2.54 -15.34 -15.38
CA GLN A 196 2.58 -16.79 -15.38
C GLN A 196 1.28 -17.40 -14.85
N ALA A 197 0.90 -18.53 -15.45
CA ALA A 197 -0.18 -19.38 -14.97
C ALA A 197 0.40 -20.77 -14.62
N PRO A 198 0.30 -21.23 -13.35
CA PRO A 198 -0.30 -20.54 -12.20
C PRO A 198 0.52 -19.30 -11.75
N ILE A 199 -0.13 -18.37 -11.04
CA ILE A 199 0.51 -17.17 -10.49
C ILE A 199 1.69 -17.59 -9.63
N TRP A 200 2.87 -17.05 -9.95
CA TRP A 200 4.05 -17.29 -9.12
C TRP A 200 4.04 -16.36 -7.90
N ARG A 201 4.40 -16.92 -6.75
CA ARG A 201 4.40 -16.21 -5.46
C ARG A 201 5.74 -16.39 -4.76
N GLY A 202 6.33 -15.27 -4.34
CA GLY A 202 7.57 -15.25 -3.58
C GLY A 202 7.42 -14.53 -2.25
N VAL A 203 8.21 -14.91 -1.25
CA VAL A 203 8.27 -14.23 0.05
C VAL A 203 9.73 -14.05 0.45
N ARG A 204 10.08 -12.87 0.96
CA ARG A 204 11.39 -12.55 1.53
C ARG A 204 11.18 -11.98 2.93
N THR A 205 11.79 -12.60 3.94
CA THR A 205 11.89 -12.01 5.28
C THR A 205 13.00 -10.97 5.26
N LEU A 206 12.70 -9.79 5.82
CA LEU A 206 13.64 -8.67 5.92
C LEU A 206 14.11 -8.58 7.37
N ALA A 207 15.40 -8.35 7.56
CA ALA A 207 16.04 -8.24 8.87
C ALA A 207 15.82 -6.86 9.48
#